data_AF-A0A7S3ZVX7-F1
#
_entry.id   AF-A0A7S3ZVX7-F1
#
_cell.length_a   1.000
_cell.length_b   1.000
_cell.length_c   1.000
_cell.angle_alpha   90.00
_cell.angle_beta   90.00
_cell.angle_gamma   90.00
#
_symmetry.space_group_name_H-M   'P 1'
#
loop_
_entity.id
_entity.type
_entity.pdbx_description
1 polymer ?
#
loop_
_entity_poly.entity_id
_entity_poly.type
_entity_poly.pdbx_seq_one_letter_code
_entity_poly.pdbx_strand_id
1 'polypeptide(L)'
;YALDDNYASRMVAGGAYHDAPVPVDGGALTTARQNLRTQYAFVGALERQRESLCVLSALLGVATPKASGDRLKGPTTHTKGNVPEDFREAFAAYVAQDDQLYAEALELLDAH
;
A
#
# COMPACT_ATOMS: atom_id res chain seq x y z
N TYR A 1 16.15 13.42 -4.54
CA TYR A 1 14.80 13.05 -4.99
C TYR A 1 14.20 12.26 -3.84
N ALA A 2 13.34 12.91 -3.05
CA ALA A 2 12.76 12.38 -1.81
C ALA A 2 11.22 12.30 -1.92
N LEU A 3 10.68 12.35 -3.14
CA LEU A 3 9.23 12.40 -3.37
C LEU A 3 8.54 11.06 -3.06
N ASP A 4 9.28 9.96 -3.11
CA ASP A 4 8.77 8.61 -2.90
C ASP A 4 8.95 8.08 -1.46
N ASP A 5 9.61 8.84 -0.58
CA ASP A 5 9.85 8.42 0.81
C ASP A 5 8.53 8.35 1.57
N ASN A 6 8.22 7.16 2.11
CA ASN A 6 6.99 6.83 2.81
C ASN A 6 5.73 7.35 2.10
N TYR A 7 5.71 7.21 0.77
CA TYR A 7 4.68 7.79 -0.09
C TYR A 7 3.28 7.29 0.26
N ALA A 8 3.10 5.99 0.47
CA ALA A 8 1.79 5.42 0.79
C ALA A 8 1.27 5.94 2.13
N SER A 9 2.12 6.00 3.14
CA SER A 9 1.82 6.55 4.47
C SER A 9 1.38 8.00 4.37
N ARG A 10 2.09 8.83 3.60
CA ARG A 10 1.71 10.23 3.41
C ARG A 10 0.38 10.39 2.68
N MET A 11 0.16 9.62 1.62
CA MET A 11 -1.08 9.65 0.84
C MET A 11 -2.30 9.25 1.68
N VAL A 12 -2.18 8.17 2.45
CA VAL A 12 -3.27 7.65 3.29
C VAL A 12 -3.50 8.54 4.51
N ALA A 13 -2.46 9.16 5.07
CA ALA A 13 -2.58 10.14 6.14
C ALA A 13 -3.31 11.42 5.70
N GLY A 14 -3.21 11.79 4.42
CA GLY A 14 -3.94 12.88 3.79
C GLY A 14 -3.05 14.05 3.34
N GLY A 15 -3.66 15.04 2.68
CA GLY A 15 -2.97 16.13 1.96
C GLY A 15 -1.95 16.90 2.80
N ALA A 16 -2.23 17.14 4.08
CA ALA A 16 -1.29 17.83 4.97
C ALA A 16 0.08 17.13 5.11
N TYR A 17 0.10 15.79 5.08
CA TYR A 17 1.33 15.00 5.13
C TYR A 17 1.91 14.72 3.73
N HIS A 18 1.05 14.61 2.72
CA HIS A 18 1.48 14.44 1.33
C HIS A 18 2.21 15.68 0.79
N ASP A 19 1.74 16.88 1.12
CA ASP A 19 2.35 18.13 0.66
C ASP A 19 3.50 18.60 1.57
N ALA A 20 3.71 17.95 2.71
CA ALA A 20 4.78 18.29 3.64
C ALA A 20 6.18 17.96 3.06
N PRO A 21 7.20 18.78 3.39
CA PRO A 21 8.59 18.46 3.10
C PRO A 21 9.02 17.12 3.69
N VAL A 22 9.92 16.44 2.99
CA VAL A 22 10.48 15.14 3.40
C VAL A 22 11.82 15.37 4.12
N PRO A 23 12.14 14.61 5.19
CA PRO A 23 11.38 13.48 5.75
C PRO A 23 10.16 13.92 6.56
N VAL A 24 9.06 13.19 6.38
CA VAL A 24 7.83 13.39 7.16
C VAL A 24 8.00 12.72 8.53
N ASP A 25 7.48 13.37 9.58
CA ASP A 25 7.54 12.85 10.93
C ASP A 25 6.69 11.56 11.10
N GLY A 26 6.78 10.94 12.28
CA GLY A 26 6.00 9.72 12.59
C GLY A 26 4.48 9.94 12.66
N GLY A 27 4.00 11.19 12.63
CA GLY A 27 2.57 11.51 12.67
C GLY A 27 1.83 11.04 11.41
N ALA A 28 2.53 10.97 10.27
CA ALA A 28 1.98 10.41 9.04
C ALA A 28 1.57 8.94 9.22
N LEU A 29 2.44 8.08 9.75
CA LEU A 29 2.11 6.67 9.97
C LEU A 29 0.92 6.51 10.94
N THR A 30 0.92 7.23 12.06
CA THR A 30 -0.18 7.15 13.03
C THR A 30 -1.52 7.55 12.39
N THR A 31 -1.52 8.66 11.64
CA THR A 31 -2.73 9.14 10.95
C THR A 31 -3.15 8.16 9.85
N ALA A 32 -2.21 7.64 9.07
CA ALA A 32 -2.48 6.68 8.00
C ALA A 32 -3.14 5.40 8.52
N ARG A 33 -2.60 4.82 9.62
CA ARG A 33 -3.17 3.63 10.26
C ARG A 33 -4.59 3.87 10.77
N GLN A 34 -4.82 5.02 11.41
CA GLN A 34 -6.18 5.40 11.84
C GLN A 34 -7.12 5.54 10.63
N ASN A 35 -6.64 6.16 9.55
CA ASN A 35 -7.44 6.35 8.34
C ASN A 35 -7.77 5.01 7.68
N LEU A 36 -6.82 4.07 7.55
CA LEU A 36 -7.09 2.71 7.02
C LEU A 36 -8.26 2.04 7.74
N ARG A 37 -8.32 2.16 9.07
CA ARG A 37 -9.34 1.51 9.90
C ARG A 37 -10.70 2.22 9.92
N THR A 38 -10.71 3.53 9.69
CA THR A 38 -11.90 4.36 9.98
C THR A 38 -12.49 5.07 8.78
N GLN A 39 -11.69 5.32 7.73
CA GLN A 39 -12.10 6.09 6.55
C GLN A 39 -12.29 5.23 5.31
N TYR A 40 -11.64 4.07 5.24
CA TYR A 40 -11.75 3.15 4.11
C TYR A 40 -12.68 1.98 4.44
N ALA A 41 -13.68 1.77 3.59
CA ALA A 41 -14.59 0.63 3.74
C ALA A 41 -13.93 -0.72 3.35
N PHE A 42 -12.87 -0.67 2.55
CA PHE A 42 -12.09 -1.82 2.12
C PHE A 42 -10.68 -1.37 1.72
N VAL A 43 -9.68 -2.18 2.07
CA VAL A 43 -8.28 -2.00 1.70
C VAL A 43 -7.79 -3.31 1.09
N GLY A 44 -7.32 -3.26 -0.15
CA GLY A 44 -6.79 -4.41 -0.87
C GLY A 44 -5.29 -4.31 -1.11
N ALA A 45 -4.69 -5.39 -1.61
CA ALA A 45 -3.26 -5.46 -1.88
C ALA A 45 -2.99 -5.98 -3.31
N LEU A 46 -1.96 -5.43 -3.97
CA LEU A 46 -1.74 -5.64 -5.40
C LEU A 46 -1.26 -7.07 -5.70
N GLU A 47 -0.35 -7.58 -4.89
CA GLU A 47 0.15 -8.96 -4.95
C GLU A 47 -0.94 -9.99 -4.63
N ARG A 48 -1.98 -9.59 -3.89
CA ARG A 48 -3.20 -10.38 -3.63
C ARG A 48 -4.42 -9.80 -4.37
N GLN A 49 -4.22 -9.26 -5.57
CA GLN A 49 -5.28 -8.54 -6.31
C GLN A 49 -6.52 -9.40 -6.54
N ARG A 50 -6.36 -10.70 -6.85
CA ARG A 50 -7.49 -11.60 -7.08
C ARG A 50 -8.34 -11.78 -5.83
N GLU A 51 -7.70 -11.96 -4.68
CA GLU A 51 -8.37 -12.07 -3.39
C GLU A 51 -9.05 -10.75 -3.02
N SER A 52 -8.33 -9.64 -3.20
CA SER A 52 -8.85 -8.30 -2.96
C SER A 52 -10.11 -8.01 -3.78
N LEU A 53 -10.12 -8.37 -5.07
CA LEU A 53 -11.29 -8.22 -5.94
C LEU A 53 -12.45 -9.14 -5.53
N CYS A 54 -12.15 -10.34 -5.02
CA CYS A 54 -13.16 -11.27 -4.51
C CYS A 54 -13.90 -10.67 -3.32
N VAL A 55 -13.15 -10.20 -2.31
CA VAL A 55 -13.69 -9.56 -1.10
C VAL A 55 -14.47 -8.31 -1.48
N LEU A 56 -13.91 -7.42 -2.30
CA LEU A 56 -14.58 -6.19 -2.73
C LEU A 56 -15.91 -6.47 -3.45
N SER A 57 -15.94 -7.49 -4.32
CA SER A 57 -17.16 -7.85 -5.05
C SER A 57 -18.25 -8.39 -4.11
N ALA A 58 -17.85 -9.18 -3.10
CA ALA A 58 -18.75 -9.65 -2.07
C ALA A 58 -19.32 -8.50 -1.23
N LEU A 59 -18.48 -7.54 -0.82
CA LEU A 59 -18.90 -6.35 -0.07
C LEU A 59 -19.89 -5.47 -0.85
N LEU A 60 -19.72 -5.36 -2.17
CA LEU A 60 -20.59 -4.57 -3.03
C LEU A 60 -21.82 -5.32 -3.54
N GLY A 61 -21.95 -6.63 -3.26
CA GLY A 61 -23.05 -7.45 -3.76
C GLY A 61 -23.07 -7.62 -5.29
N VAL A 62 -21.92 -7.46 -5.94
CA VAL A 62 -21.78 -7.59 -7.39
C VAL A 62 -21.07 -8.90 -7.74
N ALA A 63 -21.39 -9.45 -8.90
CA ALA A 63 -20.63 -10.58 -9.41
C ALA A 63 -19.17 -10.16 -9.62
N THR A 64 -18.24 -10.89 -9.02
CA THR A 64 -16.81 -10.69 -9.25
C THR A 64 -16.55 -10.82 -10.74
N PRO A 65 -16.10 -9.75 -11.42
CA PRO A 65 -15.65 -9.89 -12.79
C PRO A 65 -14.59 -10.99 -12.79
N LYS A 66 -14.61 -11.91 -13.77
CA LYS A 66 -13.43 -12.74 -14.00
C LYS A 66 -12.27 -11.77 -14.13
N ALA A 67 -11.27 -11.87 -13.26
CA ALA A 67 -10.08 -11.03 -13.35
C ALA A 67 -9.50 -11.23 -14.76
N SER A 68 -9.84 -10.33 -15.69
CA SER A 68 -9.42 -10.42 -17.09
C SER A 68 -8.04 -9.78 -17.15
N GLY A 69 -7.08 -10.48 -16.57
CA GLY A 69 -5.80 -9.88 -16.24
C GLY A 69 -4.95 -10.80 -15.40
N ASP A 70 -4.82 -12.06 -15.81
CA ASP A 70 -3.66 -12.84 -15.41
C ASP A 70 -2.45 -12.31 -16.19
N ARG A 71 -1.94 -11.14 -15.81
CA ARG A 71 -0.76 -10.59 -16.43
C ARG A 71 0.02 -9.83 -15.38
N LEU A 72 1.22 -10.34 -15.14
CA LEU A 72 2.48 -9.64 -14.87
C LEU A 72 2.75 -8.43 -15.83
N LYS A 73 1.70 -7.69 -16.23
CA LYS A 73 1.67 -6.55 -17.14
C LYS A 73 0.70 -5.47 -16.62
N GLY A 74 0.84 -5.07 -15.36
CA GLY A 74 0.91 -3.63 -15.09
C GLY A 74 2.18 -3.08 -15.76
N PRO A 75 2.39 -1.76 -15.89
CA PRO A 75 3.61 -1.22 -16.49
C PRO A 75 4.84 -1.99 -15.96
N THR A 76 5.58 -2.58 -16.89
CA THR A 76 6.54 -3.68 -16.75
C THR A 76 7.82 -3.29 -15.99
N THR A 77 7.69 -2.80 -14.76
CA THR A 77 8.83 -2.20 -14.05
C THR A 77 9.19 -2.88 -12.73
N HIS A 78 8.28 -3.60 -12.06
CA HIS A 78 8.56 -4.11 -10.70
C HIS A 78 8.83 -5.62 -10.58
N THR A 79 8.66 -6.43 -11.63
CA THR A 79 9.18 -7.83 -11.65
C THR A 79 10.66 -7.89 -12.01
N LYS A 80 11.46 -6.92 -11.54
CA LYS A 80 12.88 -6.81 -11.89
C LYS A 80 13.79 -7.13 -10.71
N GLY A 81 14.09 -8.43 -10.60
CA GLY A 81 15.28 -8.95 -9.91
C GLY A 81 15.26 -8.92 -8.39
N ASN A 82 16.03 -9.81 -7.77
CA ASN A 82 16.39 -9.68 -6.37
C ASN A 82 17.11 -8.33 -6.21
N VAL A 83 16.45 -7.36 -5.56
CA VAL A 83 17.11 -6.13 -5.12
C VAL A 83 18.27 -6.54 -4.20
N PRO A 84 19.52 -6.09 -4.47
CA PRO A 84 20.67 -6.38 -3.63
C PRO A 84 20.43 -6.00 -2.16
N GLU A 85 20.97 -6.78 -1.22
CA GLU A 85 20.70 -6.58 0.21
C GLU A 85 21.24 -5.24 0.72
N ASP A 86 22.43 -4.84 0.26
CA ASP A 86 23.04 -3.53 0.55
C ASP A 86 22.14 -2.37 0.09
N PHE A 87 21.46 -2.53 -1.04
CA PHE A 87 20.47 -1.56 -1.50
C PHE A 87 19.24 -1.54 -0.57
N ARG A 88 18.74 -2.70 -0.13
CA ARG A 88 17.60 -2.74 0.82
C ARG A 88 17.96 -2.08 2.14
N GLU A 89 19.13 -2.40 2.69
CA GLU A 89 19.62 -1.81 3.93
C GLU A 89 19.78 -0.29 3.81
N ALA A 90 20.36 0.20 2.70
CA ALA A 90 20.53 1.62 2.46
C ALA A 90 19.18 2.37 2.32
N PHE A 91 18.14 1.69 1.84
CA PHE A 91 16.83 2.30 1.58
C PHE A 91 15.77 2.04 2.67
N ALA A 92 16.03 1.13 3.63
CA ALA A 92 15.07 0.72 4.65
C ALA A 92 14.47 1.90 5.44
N ALA A 93 15.28 2.91 5.77
CA ALA A 93 14.81 4.07 6.52
C ALA A 93 13.79 4.95 5.74
N TYR A 94 13.86 4.95 4.41
CA TYR A 94 13.00 5.78 3.55
C TYR A 94 11.62 5.16 3.30
N VAL A 95 11.47 3.85 3.56
CA VAL A 95 10.22 3.10 3.36
C VAL A 95 9.67 2.47 4.64
N ALA A 96 10.33 2.67 5.78
CA ALA A 96 10.00 2.02 7.05
C ALA A 96 8.57 2.27 7.54
N GLN A 97 7.95 3.41 7.22
CA GLN A 97 6.55 3.66 7.56
C GLN A 97 5.62 2.92 6.59
N ASP A 98 5.95 2.89 5.30
CA ASP A 98 5.18 2.17 4.29
C ASP A 98 5.18 0.67 4.54
N ASP A 99 6.31 0.09 4.96
CA ASP A 99 6.37 -1.33 5.34
C ASP A 99 5.43 -1.65 6.51
N GLN A 100 5.39 -0.77 7.52
CA GLN A 100 4.48 -0.93 8.67
C GLN A 100 3.02 -0.76 8.27
N LEU A 101 2.72 0.21 7.40
CA LEU A 101 1.37 0.43 6.91
C LEU A 101 0.89 -0.72 6.02
N TYR A 102 1.78 -1.27 5.19
CA TYR A 102 1.50 -2.40 4.32
C TYR A 102 1.21 -3.66 5.14
N ALA A 103 1.99 -3.95 6.18
CA ALA A 103 1.71 -5.05 7.10
C ALA A 103 0.30 -4.94 7.71
N GLU A 104 -0.09 -3.74 8.15
CA GLU A 104 -1.44 -3.52 8.67
C GLU A 104 -2.54 -3.63 7.60
N ALA A 105 -2.28 -3.18 6.38
CA ALA A 105 -3.23 -3.35 5.26
C ALA A 105 -3.48 -4.83 4.94
N LEU A 106 -2.45 -5.68 5.04
CA LEU A 106 -2.59 -7.13 4.89
C LEU A 106 -3.40 -7.75 6.02
N GLU A 107 -3.16 -7.35 7.28
CA GLU A 107 -3.96 -7.81 8.43
C GLU A 107 -5.44 -7.46 8.26
N LEU A 108 -5.74 -6.26 7.76
CA LEU A 108 -7.12 -5.83 7.47
C LEU A 108 -7.75 -6.65 6.33
N LEU A 109 -6.99 -6.96 5.29
CA LEU A 109 -7.47 -7.82 4.20
C LEU A 109 -7.79 -9.23 4.68
N ASP A 110 -6.98 -9.79 5.59
CA ASP A 110 -7.18 -11.12 6.17
C ASP A 110 -8.35 -11.21 7.17
N ALA A 111 -8.82 -10.06 7.67
CA ALA A 111 -9.96 -10.01 8.59
C ALA A 111 -11.34 -10.13 7.90
N HIS A 112 -11.38 -10.14 6.56
CA HIS A 112 -12.58 -10.26 5.73
C HIS A 112 -12.81 -11.69 5.22
#